data_AF-A0A8J8CCU3-F1
#
_entry.id   AF-A0A8J8CCU3-F1
#
_cell.length_a   1.000
_cell.length_b   1.000
_cell.length_c   1.000
_cell.angle_alpha   90.00
_cell.angle_beta   90.00
_cell.angle_gamma   90.00
#
_symmetry.space_group_name_H-M   'P 1'
#
loop_
_entity.id
_entity.type
_entity.pdbx_description
1 polymer ?
#
loop_
_entity_poly.entity_id
_entity_poly.type
_entity_poly.pdbx_seq_one_letter_code
_entity_poly.pdbx_strand_id
1 'polypeptide(L)'
;MSNLKHPVETEPEGFVAVYEDSYRGGGIAIGGYSRRDPSGLAQRNPDAAIVNVVRVRQVAREYHGWDLDSEAGIREAAMAGC
;
A
#
# COMPACT_ATOMS: atom_id res chain seq x y z
N MET A 1 -15.09 -30.50 16.05
CA MET A 1 -15.36 -29.48 15.03
C MET A 1 -14.10 -28.65 14.87
N SER A 2 -13.36 -28.86 13.79
CA SER A 2 -12.05 -28.23 13.57
C SER A 2 -12.24 -26.76 13.16
N ASN A 3 -11.80 -25.83 14.01
CA ASN A 3 -11.65 -24.40 13.69
C ASN A 3 -10.48 -24.22 12.71
N LEU A 4 -10.67 -24.65 11.46
CA LEU A 4 -9.78 -24.27 10.38
C LEU A 4 -10.10 -22.82 10.02
N LYS A 5 -9.51 -21.89 10.79
CA LYS A 5 -9.37 -20.51 10.33
C LYS A 5 -8.63 -20.57 8.99
N HIS A 6 -9.32 -20.24 7.91
CA HIS A 6 -8.69 -20.21 6.59
C HIS A 6 -7.55 -19.17 6.62
N PRO A 7 -6.41 -19.36 5.93
CA PRO A 7 -5.33 -18.37 5.88
C PRO A 7 -5.75 -17.03 5.23
N VAL A 8 -6.95 -17.00 4.64
CA VAL A 8 -7.65 -15.82 4.14
C VAL A 8 -8.44 -15.08 5.23
N GLU A 9 -8.49 -15.60 6.45
CA GLU A 9 -9.02 -14.91 7.62
C GLU A 9 -7.95 -14.00 8.24
N THR A 10 -8.04 -12.67 8.19
CA THR A 10 -9.04 -11.77 7.61
C THR A 10 -8.47 -10.35 7.78
N GLU A 11 -7.56 -9.95 6.91
CA GLU A 11 -7.34 -8.58 6.40
C GLU A 11 -5.89 -8.46 5.94
N PRO A 12 -5.67 -7.95 4.72
CA PRO A 12 -4.31 -7.75 4.27
C PRO A 12 -3.75 -6.55 5.07
N GLU A 13 -2.82 -6.82 6.00
CA GLU A 13 -2.15 -5.79 6.80
C GLU A 13 -1.30 -4.90 5.88
N GLY A 14 -1.19 -3.61 6.20
CA GLY A 14 -0.38 -2.67 5.44
C GLY A 14 -1.10 -2.08 4.23
N PHE A 15 -1.66 -0.88 4.43
CA PHE A 15 -2.31 -0.08 3.41
C PHE A 15 -1.40 1.07 3.01
N VAL A 16 -1.39 1.39 1.73
CA VAL A 16 -0.69 2.54 1.16
C VAL A 16 -1.66 3.47 0.46
N ALA A 17 -1.38 4.77 0.59
CA ALA A 17 -2.02 5.81 -0.19
C ALA A 17 -1.27 5.95 -1.51
N VAL A 18 -1.96 5.65 -2.61
CA VAL A 18 -1.42 5.67 -3.96
C VAL A 18 -1.97 6.86 -4.73
N TYR A 19 -1.07 7.57 -5.38
CA TYR A 19 -1.38 8.67 -6.28
C TYR A 19 -0.87 8.37 -7.68
N GLU A 20 -1.53 8.94 -8.68
CA GLU A 20 -0.94 9.07 -10.00
C GLU A 20 0.22 10.08 -9.94
N ASP A 21 1.43 9.63 -10.27
CA ASP A 21 2.60 10.50 -10.30
C ASP A 21 2.58 11.35 -11.58
N SER A 22 1.85 12.46 -11.49
CA SER A 22 1.79 13.49 -12.52
C SER A 22 3.09 14.30 -12.63
N TYR A 23 3.94 14.30 -11.59
CA TYR A 23 5.21 15.03 -11.57
C TYR A 23 6.29 14.36 -12.43
N ARG A 24 6.29 13.02 -12.48
CA ARG A 24 7.24 12.26 -13.31
C ARG A 24 6.72 11.92 -14.71
N GLY A 25 5.56 12.44 -15.09
CA GLY A 25 4.96 12.22 -16.42
C GLY A 25 4.28 10.86 -16.58
N GLY A 26 3.85 10.24 -15.48
CA GLY A 26 3.21 8.93 -15.45
C GLY A 26 3.90 7.99 -14.44
N GLY A 27 3.13 7.40 -13.54
CA GLY A 27 3.70 6.61 -12.44
C GLY A 27 2.73 6.34 -11.30
N ILE A 28 3.16 5.52 -10.33
CA ILE A 28 2.53 5.37 -9.03
C ILE A 28 3.44 6.05 -7.99
N ALA A 29 2.91 7.02 -7.25
CA ALA A 29 3.55 7.57 -6.06
C ALA A 29 2.89 7.02 -4.80
N ILE A 30 3.68 6.72 -3.77
CA ILE A 30 3.20 6.31 -2.45
C ILE A 30 3.33 7.49 -1.49
N GLY A 31 2.20 8.03 -1.03
CA GLY A 31 2.18 9.19 -0.13
C GLY A 31 1.92 8.86 1.34
N GLY A 32 1.72 7.58 1.69
CA GLY A 32 1.57 7.19 3.08
C GLY A 32 1.35 5.69 3.29
N TYR A 33 1.60 5.23 4.51
CA TYR A 33 1.42 3.86 4.95
C TYR A 33 0.64 3.80 6.27
N SER A 34 -0.21 2.79 6.43
CA SER A 34 -0.87 2.46 7.68
C SER A 34 -1.05 0.96 7.78
N ARG A 35 -0.59 0.35 8.87
CA ARG A 35 -0.69 -1.12 9.03
C ARG A 35 -2.13 -1.59 9.24
N ARG A 36 -2.91 -0.86 10.04
CA ARG A 36 -4.22 -1.30 10.57
C ARG A 36 -5.32 -0.22 10.53
N ASP A 37 -5.03 0.96 9.99
CA ASP A 37 -5.97 2.07 9.96
C ASP A 37 -6.06 2.65 8.53
N PRO A 38 -6.73 1.94 7.60
CA PRO A 38 -6.96 2.44 6.25
C PRO A 38 -7.87 3.67 6.23
N SER A 39 -8.84 3.74 7.14
CA SER A 39 -9.79 4.87 7.23
C SER A 39 -9.10 6.17 7.63
N GLY A 40 -8.23 6.14 8.63
CA GLY A 40 -7.42 7.32 8.99
C GLY A 40 -6.37 7.63 7.94
N LEU A 41 -5.85 6.63 7.21
CA LEU A 41 -4.98 6.88 6.06
C LEU A 41 -5.72 7.62 4.93
N ALA A 42 -6.96 7.23 4.63
CA ALA A 42 -7.83 7.91 3.66
C ALA A 42 -8.15 9.34 4.08
N GLN A 43 -8.46 9.58 5.37
CA GLN A 43 -8.71 10.93 5.87
C GLN A 43 -7.51 11.86 5.73
N ARG A 44 -6.28 11.34 5.92
CA ARG A 44 -5.04 12.09 5.72
C ARG A 44 -4.67 12.28 4.24
N ASN A 45 -5.24 11.46 3.34
CA ASN A 45 -4.89 11.39 1.91
C ASN A 45 -6.18 11.33 1.07
N PRO A 46 -6.97 12.42 1.03
CA PRO A 46 -8.32 12.39 0.44
C PRO A 46 -8.32 12.12 -1.07
N ASP A 47 -7.25 12.49 -1.77
CA ASP A 47 -7.11 12.32 -3.22
C ASP A 47 -6.39 11.01 -3.62
N ALA A 48 -6.09 10.14 -2.65
CA ALA A 48 -5.38 8.88 -2.88
C ALA A 48 -6.31 7.69 -3.03
N ALA A 49 -5.90 6.72 -3.86
CA ALA A 49 -6.43 5.37 -3.77
C ALA A 49 -5.77 4.64 -2.59
N ILE A 50 -6.56 4.14 -1.64
CA ILE A 50 -6.05 3.33 -0.52
C ILE A 50 -6.05 1.87 -0.93
N VAL A 51 -4.86 1.28 -1.03
CA VAL A 51 -4.69 -0.10 -1.52
C VAL A 51 -3.77 -0.87 -0.58
N ASN A 52 -4.01 -2.16 -0.44
CA ASN A 52 -3.06 -3.01 0.29
C ASN A 52 -1.70 -3.09 -0.43
N VAL A 53 -0.61 -3.05 0.33
CA VAL A 53 0.77 -3.12 -0.18
C VAL A 53 1.00 -4.32 -1.09
N VAL A 54 0.54 -5.51 -0.70
CA VAL A 54 0.72 -6.72 -1.51
C VAL A 54 0.04 -6.56 -2.87
N ARG A 55 -1.18 -6.01 -2.87
CA ARG A 55 -1.94 -5.80 -4.11
C ARG A 55 -1.30 -4.76 -5.01
N VAL A 56 -0.82 -3.65 -4.44
CA VAL A 56 -0.10 -2.60 -5.17
C VAL A 56 1.17 -3.14 -5.84
N ARG A 57 1.95 -3.95 -5.10
CA ARG A 57 3.18 -4.56 -5.62
C ARG A 57 2.88 -5.57 -6.72
N GLN A 58 1.82 -6.35 -6.58
CA GLN A 58 1.36 -7.26 -7.62
C GLN A 58 1.01 -6.50 -8.91
N VAL A 59 0.17 -5.45 -8.81
CA VAL A 59 -0.25 -4.66 -9.99
C VAL A 59 0.93 -3.95 -10.65
N ALA A 60 1.80 -3.34 -9.85
CA ALA A 60 3.00 -2.67 -10.35
C ALA A 60 3.92 -3.63 -11.13
N ARG A 61 4.10 -4.85 -10.63
CA ARG A 61 4.92 -5.86 -11.28
C ARG A 61 4.26 -6.44 -12.53
N GLU A 62 2.97 -6.79 -12.46
CA GLU A 62 2.24 -7.46 -13.55
C GLU A 62 1.97 -6.54 -14.74
N TYR A 63 1.60 -5.27 -14.48
CA TYR A 63 1.11 -4.37 -15.54
C TYR A 63 2.11 -3.30 -15.95
N HIS A 64 3.08 -2.99 -15.09
CA HIS A 64 4.02 -1.90 -15.32
C HIS A 64 5.50 -2.33 -15.29
N GLY A 65 5.79 -3.58 -14.92
CA GLY A 65 7.17 -4.08 -14.77
C GLY A 65 7.96 -3.35 -13.67
N TRP A 66 7.27 -2.65 -12.77
CA TRP A 66 7.90 -1.90 -11.69
C TRP A 66 8.11 -2.79 -10.47
N ASP A 67 9.29 -2.70 -9.87
CA ASP A 67 9.59 -3.35 -8.60
C ASP A 67 9.48 -2.31 -7.47
N LEU A 68 8.33 -2.32 -6.80
CA LEU A 68 8.09 -1.49 -5.63
C LEU A 68 8.76 -2.09 -4.40
N ASP A 69 9.29 -1.20 -3.56
CA ASP A 69 9.94 -1.55 -2.30
C ASP A 69 9.09 -2.50 -1.45
N SER A 70 9.77 -3.32 -0.65
CA SER A 70 9.10 -4.19 0.31
C SER A 70 8.27 -3.39 1.32
N GLU A 71 7.27 -4.01 1.95
CA GLU A 71 6.50 -3.32 3.01
C GLU A 71 7.42 -2.74 4.11
N ALA A 72 8.48 -3.46 4.47
CA ALA A 72 9.48 -2.98 5.42
C ALA A 72 10.19 -1.72 4.91
N GLY A 73 10.62 -1.72 3.64
CA GLY A 73 11.25 -0.56 3.01
C GLY A 73 10.31 0.64 2.91
N ILE A 74 9.05 0.43 2.52
CA ILE A 74 8.02 1.47 2.48
C ILE A 74 7.77 2.04 3.88
N ARG A 75 7.67 1.18 4.90
CA ARG A 75 7.49 1.58 6.29
C ARG A 75 8.68 2.39 6.80
N GLU A 76 9.90 1.94 6.53
CA GLU A 76 11.13 2.65 6.92
C GLU A 76 11.19 4.04 6.26
N ALA A 77 10.93 4.13 4.94
CA ALA A 77 10.88 5.39 4.23
C ALA A 77 9.81 6.34 4.81
N ALA A 78 8.62 5.82 5.14
CA ALA A 78 7.56 6.62 5.76
C ALA A 78 7.92 7.11 7.17
N MET A 79 8.72 6.36 7.94
CA MET A 79 9.20 6.78 9.27
C MET A 79 10.45 7.67 9.20
N ALA A 80 11.22 7.60 8.11
CA ALA A 80 12.42 8.43 7.90
C ALA A 80 12.10 9.86 7.45
N GLY A 81 10.86 10.16 7.08
CA GLY A 81 10.40 11.50 6.68
C GLY A 81 10.20 12.52 7.81
N CYS A 82 11.03 12.46 8.87
CA CYS A 82 11.04 13.43 9.98
C CYS A 82 12.11 14.52 9.76
#